data_AF-A0A0W8CW17-F1
#
_entry.id   AF-A0A0W8CW17-F1
#
_cell.length_a   1.000
_cell.length_b   1.000
_cell.length_c   1.000
_cell.angle_alpha   90.00
_cell.angle_beta   90.00
_cell.angle_gamma   90.00
#
_symmetry.space_group_name_H-M   'P 1'
#
loop_
_entity.id
_entity.type
_entity.pdbx_description
1 polymer ?
#
loop_
_entity_poly.entity_id
_entity_poly.type
_entity_poly.pdbx_seq_one_letter_code
_entity_poly.pdbx_strand_id
1 'polypeptide(L)'
;MAEQNADGKSWAEVQEICSKVEEMFHNDALKDAARLRALVQKRKDIANTLQSRQSTAQRQLAHLRANLSEWEEKEKMAKQRNEQLNKKLQELEAIKRDMTSLEVLLDKYEVARQELLQYNAEHQSEIPVAKNQMSLYASVTGIRWDFSGSQIAGAKQRIVRFQIDPATDHFTAANALWDKIDEAFDDIDSDL
;
A
#
# COMPACT_ATOMS: atom_id res chain seq x y z
N MET A 1 73.75 -100.69 -60.80
CA MET A 1 72.35 -100.96 -61.20
C MET A 1 71.46 -100.02 -60.42
N ALA A 2 70.75 -99.16 -61.17
CA ALA A 2 69.54 -98.42 -60.83
C ALA A 2 69.50 -97.61 -59.53
N GLU A 3 69.71 -96.29 -59.70
CA GLU A 3 69.07 -95.22 -58.95
C GLU A 3 67.55 -95.44 -58.82
N GLN A 4 66.99 -95.08 -57.67
CA GLN A 4 65.69 -94.39 -57.57
C GLN A 4 65.53 -93.84 -56.15
N ASN A 5 66.17 -92.69 -55.91
CA ASN A 5 65.64 -91.72 -54.95
C ASN A 5 64.42 -91.08 -55.61
N ALA A 6 63.21 -91.49 -55.23
CA ALA A 6 61.98 -90.89 -55.76
C ALA A 6 60.98 -90.66 -54.62
N ASP A 7 61.37 -89.82 -53.66
CA ASP A 7 60.43 -89.11 -52.79
C ASP A 7 60.75 -87.61 -52.69
N GLY A 8 61.50 -87.10 -53.68
CA GLY A 8 61.81 -85.69 -53.85
C GLY A 8 60.99 -85.12 -54.99
N LYS A 9 60.05 -84.23 -54.68
CA LYS A 9 59.30 -83.45 -55.67
C LYS A 9 60.23 -82.86 -56.73
N SER A 10 59.78 -82.83 -57.98
CA SER A 10 60.60 -82.22 -59.04
C SER A 10 60.75 -80.71 -58.79
N TRP A 11 61.87 -80.12 -59.21
CA TRP A 11 62.11 -78.69 -59.01
C TRP A 11 61.02 -77.81 -59.66
N ALA A 12 60.44 -78.30 -60.77
CA ALA A 12 59.29 -77.67 -61.43
C ALA A 12 58.03 -77.66 -60.55
N GLU A 13 57.74 -78.74 -59.83
CA GLU A 13 56.61 -78.81 -58.88
C GLU A 13 56.81 -77.85 -57.69
N VAL A 14 58.04 -77.74 -57.18
CA VAL A 14 58.36 -76.79 -56.11
C VAL A 14 58.17 -75.35 -56.58
N GLN A 15 58.62 -75.02 -57.79
CA GLN A 15 58.43 -73.69 -58.39
C GLN A 15 56.94 -73.37 -58.59
N GLU A 16 56.14 -74.32 -59.07
CA GLU A 16 54.69 -74.14 -59.23
C GLU A 16 53.97 -73.90 -57.89
N ILE A 17 54.34 -74.65 -56.85
CA ILE A 17 53.82 -74.47 -55.50
C ILE A 17 54.19 -73.07 -54.96
N CYS A 18 55.44 -72.65 -55.13
CA CYS A 18 55.89 -71.32 -54.74
C CYS A 18 55.09 -70.21 -55.46
N SER A 19 54.89 -70.33 -56.77
CA SER A 19 54.09 -69.36 -57.54
C SER A 19 52.62 -69.33 -57.10
N LYS A 20 52.00 -70.48 -56.82
CA LYS A 20 50.63 -70.54 -56.28
C LYS A 20 50.53 -69.89 -54.90
N VAL A 21 51.52 -70.12 -54.04
CA VAL A 21 51.58 -69.52 -52.71
C VAL A 21 51.76 -67.99 -52.81
N GLU A 22 52.62 -67.50 -53.70
CA GLU A 22 52.78 -66.07 -53.98
C GLU A 22 51.48 -65.43 -54.48
N GLU A 23 50.78 -66.09 -55.40
CA GLU A 23 49.48 -65.63 -55.90
C GLU A 23 48.42 -65.58 -54.78
N MET A 24 48.38 -66.60 -53.92
CA MET A 24 47.49 -66.61 -52.75
C MET A 24 47.80 -65.45 -51.80
N PHE A 25 49.06 -65.22 -51.46
CA PHE A 25 49.46 -64.10 -50.61
C PHE A 25 49.14 -62.74 -51.24
N HIS A 26 49.34 -62.58 -52.55
CA HIS A 26 48.98 -61.35 -53.25
C HIS A 26 47.47 -61.10 -53.22
N ASN A 27 46.66 -62.13 -53.49
CA ASN A 27 45.21 -62.05 -53.45
C ASN A 27 44.69 -61.74 -52.05
N ASP A 28 45.27 -62.33 -51.00
CA ASP A 28 44.87 -62.04 -49.62
C ASP A 28 45.32 -60.64 -49.18
N ALA A 29 46.50 -60.16 -49.59
CA ALA A 29 46.93 -58.78 -49.37
C ALA A 29 45.98 -57.77 -50.03
N LEU A 30 45.48 -58.05 -51.24
CA LEU A 30 44.48 -57.20 -51.91
C LEU A 30 43.15 -57.18 -51.16
N LYS A 31 42.66 -58.34 -50.69
CA LYS A 31 41.44 -58.43 -49.87
C LYS A 31 41.59 -57.67 -48.56
N ASP A 32 42.72 -57.80 -47.89
CA ASP A 32 42.98 -57.10 -46.63
C ASP A 32 43.13 -55.59 -46.83
N ALA A 33 43.79 -55.16 -47.91
CA ALA A 33 43.81 -53.74 -48.29
C ALA A 33 42.40 -53.20 -48.54
N ALA A 34 41.53 -53.95 -49.21
CA ALA A 34 40.13 -53.58 -49.42
C ALA A 34 39.35 -53.51 -48.10
N ARG A 35 39.53 -54.48 -47.19
CA ARG A 35 38.94 -54.46 -45.84
C ARG A 35 39.39 -53.25 -45.03
N LEU A 36 40.68 -52.92 -45.06
CA LEU A 36 41.22 -51.74 -44.39
C LEU A 36 40.64 -50.44 -44.93
N ARG A 37 40.53 -50.29 -46.27
CA ARG A 37 39.85 -49.13 -46.87
C ARG A 37 38.40 -49.02 -46.42
N ALA A 38 37.67 -50.13 -46.35
CA ALA A 38 36.29 -50.16 -45.88
C ALA A 38 36.17 -49.76 -44.40
N LEU A 39 37.08 -50.22 -43.53
CA LEU A 39 37.12 -49.83 -42.12
C LEU A 39 37.45 -48.33 -41.95
N VAL A 40 38.40 -47.80 -42.72
CA VAL A 40 38.71 -46.36 -42.73
C VAL A 40 37.49 -45.54 -43.16
N GLN A 41 36.75 -46.00 -44.17
CA GLN A 41 35.54 -45.32 -44.61
C GLN A 41 34.47 -45.35 -43.51
N LYS A 42 34.19 -46.51 -42.92
CA LYS A 42 33.24 -46.63 -41.79
C LYS A 42 33.62 -45.71 -40.62
N ARG A 43 34.91 -45.61 -40.29
CA ARG A 43 35.39 -44.70 -39.25
C ARG A 43 35.08 -43.23 -39.58
N LYS A 44 35.28 -42.81 -40.84
CA LYS A 44 34.93 -41.45 -41.29
C LYS A 44 33.43 -41.19 -41.17
N ASP A 45 32.60 -42.14 -41.59
CA ASP A 45 31.14 -42.01 -41.54
C ASP A 45 30.63 -41.91 -40.10
N ILE A 46 31.20 -42.70 -39.18
CA ILE A 46 30.92 -42.61 -37.74
C ILE A 46 31.33 -41.23 -37.20
N ALA A 47 32.53 -40.75 -37.53
CA ALA A 47 33.01 -39.44 -37.07
C ALA A 47 32.10 -38.30 -37.55
N ASN A 48 31.71 -38.32 -38.82
CA ASN A 48 30.79 -37.34 -39.40
C ASN A 48 29.41 -37.38 -38.73
N THR A 49 28.90 -38.59 -38.44
CA THR A 49 27.61 -38.76 -37.76
C THR A 49 27.66 -38.27 -36.32
N LEU A 50 28.76 -38.52 -35.61
CA LEU A 50 28.95 -38.02 -34.24
C LEU A 50 29.04 -36.49 -34.23
N GLN A 51 29.81 -35.90 -35.16
CA GLN A 51 29.95 -34.45 -35.27
C GLN A 51 28.62 -33.76 -35.61
N SER A 52 27.82 -34.33 -36.52
CA SER A 52 26.50 -33.77 -36.87
C SER A 52 25.51 -33.87 -35.71
N ARG A 53 25.50 -34.99 -34.98
CA ARG A 53 24.68 -35.14 -33.76
C ARG A 53 25.11 -34.20 -32.65
N GLN A 54 26.42 -34.08 -32.41
CA GLN A 54 26.96 -33.19 -31.39
C GLN A 54 26.62 -31.73 -31.68
N SER A 55 26.82 -31.27 -32.92
CA SER A 55 26.48 -29.89 -33.30
C SER A 55 24.99 -29.61 -33.20
N THR A 56 24.13 -30.58 -33.55
CA THR A 56 22.67 -30.45 -33.40
C THR A 56 22.27 -30.36 -31.93
N ALA A 57 22.81 -31.25 -31.08
CA ALA A 57 22.54 -31.25 -29.64
C ALA A 57 23.03 -29.94 -28.98
N GLN A 58 24.20 -29.43 -29.39
CA GLN A 58 24.72 -28.15 -28.90
C GLN A 58 23.81 -26.98 -29.26
N ARG A 59 23.29 -26.93 -30.49
CA ARG A 59 22.32 -25.90 -30.90
C ARG A 59 21.03 -25.99 -30.09
N GLN A 60 20.50 -27.21 -29.88
CA GLN A 60 19.31 -27.42 -29.06
C GLN A 60 19.53 -26.98 -27.61
N LEU A 61 20.67 -27.32 -27.02
CA LEU A 61 21.03 -26.87 -25.66
C LEU A 61 21.17 -25.35 -25.58
N ALA A 62 21.78 -24.71 -26.57
CA ALA A 62 21.87 -23.25 -26.61
C ALA A 62 20.48 -22.60 -26.68
N HIS A 63 19.58 -23.14 -27.51
CA HIS A 63 18.21 -22.66 -27.61
C HIS A 63 17.42 -22.85 -26.31
N LEU A 64 17.52 -24.03 -25.68
CA LEU A 64 16.86 -24.29 -24.40
C LEU A 64 17.37 -23.38 -23.28
N ARG A 65 18.68 -23.10 -23.24
CA ARG A 65 19.27 -22.15 -22.29
C ARG A 65 18.78 -20.72 -22.50
N ALA A 66 18.71 -20.28 -23.76
CA ALA A 66 18.17 -18.97 -24.10
C ALA A 66 16.70 -18.86 -23.64
N ASN A 67 15.87 -19.84 -23.97
CA ASN A 67 14.47 -19.88 -23.52
C ASN A 67 14.35 -19.83 -21.99
N LEU A 68 15.18 -20.60 -21.27
CA LEU A 68 15.15 -20.61 -19.81
C LEU A 68 15.48 -19.22 -19.24
N SER A 69 16.50 -18.54 -19.78
CA SER A 69 16.82 -17.17 -19.37
C SER A 69 15.70 -16.16 -19.67
N GLU A 70 14.99 -16.30 -20.80
CA GLU A 70 13.83 -15.46 -21.10
C GLU A 70 12.67 -15.69 -20.11
N TRP A 71 12.44 -16.95 -19.71
CA TRP A 71 11.42 -17.29 -18.73
C TRP A 71 11.76 -16.75 -17.34
N GLU A 72 13.01 -16.85 -16.91
CA GLU A 72 13.49 -16.28 -15.65
C GLU A 72 13.30 -14.76 -15.61
N GLU A 73 13.61 -14.05 -16.70
CA GLU A 73 13.42 -12.60 -16.77
C GLU A 73 11.92 -12.23 -16.76
N LYS A 74 11.09 -12.98 -17.48
CA LYS A 74 9.62 -12.79 -17.44
C LYS A 74 9.05 -13.02 -16.04
N GLU A 75 9.52 -14.06 -15.34
CA GLU A 75 9.10 -14.34 -13.97
C GLU A 75 9.50 -13.21 -13.02
N LYS A 76 10.73 -12.70 -13.15
CA LYS A 76 11.22 -11.56 -12.36
C LYS A 76 10.37 -10.30 -12.59
N MET A 77 10.07 -9.97 -13.84
CA MET A 77 9.20 -8.84 -14.20
C MET A 77 7.78 -9.03 -13.66
N ALA A 78 7.24 -10.24 -13.72
CA ALA A 78 5.93 -10.56 -13.15
C ALA A 78 5.91 -10.40 -11.63
N LYS A 79 6.96 -10.84 -10.93
CA LYS A 79 7.12 -10.64 -9.47
C LYS A 79 7.15 -9.15 -9.11
N GLN A 80 7.96 -8.36 -9.80
CA GLN A 80 8.03 -6.91 -9.58
C GLN A 80 6.67 -6.22 -9.81
N ARG A 81 5.96 -6.59 -10.88
CA ARG A 81 4.62 -6.07 -11.13
C ARG A 81 3.63 -6.46 -10.03
N ASN A 82 3.70 -7.70 -9.55
CA ASN A 82 2.83 -8.16 -8.47
C ASN A 82 3.12 -7.43 -7.15
N GLU A 83 4.38 -7.20 -6.82
CA GLU A 83 4.78 -6.39 -5.66
C GLU A 83 4.24 -4.95 -5.76
N GLN A 84 4.31 -4.33 -6.94
CA GLN A 84 3.74 -3.00 -7.16
C GLN A 84 2.22 -2.99 -6.99
N LEU A 85 1.52 -4.00 -7.51
CA LEU A 85 0.06 -4.13 -7.34
C LEU A 85 -0.32 -4.33 -5.87
N ASN A 86 0.43 -5.14 -5.12
CA ASN A 86 0.18 -5.34 -3.70
C ASN A 86 0.36 -4.05 -2.89
N LYS A 87 1.38 -3.23 -3.21
CA LYS A 87 1.55 -1.90 -2.60
C LYS A 87 0.35 -0.99 -2.88
N LYS A 88 -0.11 -0.96 -4.14
CA LYS A 88 -1.30 -0.18 -4.53
C LYS A 88 -2.57 -0.66 -3.84
N LEU A 89 -2.72 -1.97 -3.64
CA LEU A 89 -3.84 -2.56 -2.93
C LEU A 89 -3.82 -2.16 -1.44
N GLN A 90 -2.65 -2.19 -0.80
CA GLN A 90 -2.49 -1.69 0.58
C GLN A 90 -2.81 -0.20 0.71
N GLU A 91 -2.37 0.63 -0.23
CA GLU A 91 -2.74 2.06 -0.29
C GLU A 91 -4.27 2.25 -0.39
N LEU A 92 -4.94 1.48 -1.25
CA LEU A 92 -6.39 1.54 -1.41
C LEU A 92 -7.13 1.08 -0.15
N GLU A 93 -6.64 0.04 0.54
CA GLU A 93 -7.21 -0.37 1.81
C GLU A 93 -7.05 0.68 2.91
N ALA A 94 -5.93 1.39 2.94
CA ALA A 94 -5.72 2.50 3.88
C ALA A 94 -6.73 3.63 3.61
N ILE A 95 -6.85 4.07 2.34
CA ILE A 95 -7.83 5.10 1.95
C ILE A 95 -9.26 4.67 2.29
N LYS A 96 -9.60 3.40 2.08
CA LYS A 96 -10.93 2.88 2.44
C LYS A 96 -11.20 2.99 3.94
N ARG A 97 -10.21 2.67 4.79
CA ARG A 97 -10.34 2.82 6.25
C ARG A 97 -10.52 4.29 6.63
N ASP A 98 -9.73 5.19 6.05
CA ASP A 98 -9.83 6.63 6.30
C ASP A 98 -11.21 7.17 5.89
N MET A 99 -11.73 6.75 4.73
CA MET A 99 -13.07 7.11 4.26
C MET A 99 -14.16 6.68 5.25
N THR A 100 -14.11 5.43 5.74
CA THR A 100 -15.07 4.97 6.77
C THR A 100 -14.95 5.75 8.08
N SER A 101 -13.75 6.19 8.45
CA SER A 101 -13.57 7.05 9.63
C SER A 101 -14.16 8.44 9.42
N LEU A 102 -14.07 8.98 8.19
CA LEU A 102 -14.65 10.28 7.85
C LEU A 102 -16.18 10.24 7.88
N GLU A 103 -16.80 9.17 7.38
CA GLU A 103 -18.26 8.96 7.44
C GLU A 103 -18.76 8.99 8.89
N VAL A 104 -18.10 8.27 9.80
CA VAL A 104 -18.44 8.30 11.23
C VAL A 104 -18.28 9.70 11.84
N LEU A 105 -17.27 10.46 11.42
CA LEU A 105 -17.07 11.82 11.91
C LEU A 105 -18.15 12.78 11.39
N LEU A 106 -18.59 12.58 10.14
CA LEU A 106 -19.68 13.34 9.53
C LEU A 106 -20.99 13.11 10.28
N ASP A 107 -21.33 11.85 10.57
CA ASP A 107 -22.52 11.50 11.36
C ASP A 107 -22.51 12.18 12.73
N LYS A 108 -21.36 12.14 13.43
CA LYS A 108 -21.19 12.81 14.73
C LYS A 108 -21.37 14.32 14.63
N TYR A 109 -20.84 14.93 13.58
CA TYR A 109 -20.99 16.37 13.33
C TYR A 109 -22.46 16.74 13.07
N GLU A 110 -23.18 15.94 12.28
CA GLU A 110 -24.59 16.16 12.01
C GLU A 110 -25.45 16.06 13.27
N VAL A 111 -25.19 15.06 14.12
CA VAL A 111 -25.86 14.93 15.43
C VAL A 111 -25.59 16.15 16.30
N ALA A 112 -24.32 16.53 16.49
CA ALA A 112 -23.96 17.69 17.32
C ALA A 112 -24.59 19.00 16.80
N ARG A 113 -24.67 19.15 15.47
CA ARG A 113 -25.32 20.30 14.84
C ARG A 113 -26.83 20.32 15.12
N GLN A 114 -27.50 19.18 15.05
CA GLN A 114 -28.93 19.07 15.36
C GLN A 114 -29.21 19.39 16.84
N GLU A 115 -28.39 18.85 17.76
CA GLU A 115 -28.49 19.13 19.20
C GLU A 115 -28.34 20.63 19.49
N LEU A 116 -27.38 21.30 18.85
CA LEU A 116 -27.18 22.75 19.01
C LEU A 116 -28.38 23.55 18.50
N LEU A 117 -28.91 23.19 17.33
CA LEU A 117 -30.12 23.84 16.79
C LEU A 117 -31.32 23.64 17.71
N GLN A 118 -31.50 22.45 18.26
CA GLN A 118 -32.56 22.15 19.21
C GLN A 118 -32.39 22.95 20.51
N TYR A 119 -31.19 22.97 21.08
CA TYR A 119 -30.88 23.77 22.27
C TYR A 119 -31.20 25.25 22.04
N ASN A 120 -30.75 25.83 20.92
CA ASN A 120 -31.05 27.22 20.59
C ASN A 120 -32.55 27.49 20.39
N ALA A 121 -33.30 26.54 19.83
CA ALA A 121 -34.75 26.68 19.67
C ALA A 121 -35.47 26.64 21.03
N GLU A 122 -35.08 25.73 21.91
CA GLU A 122 -35.62 25.60 23.28
C GLU A 122 -35.36 26.86 24.11
N HIS A 123 -34.18 27.46 23.96
CA HIS A 123 -33.75 28.61 24.76
C HIS A 123 -33.94 29.97 24.03
N GLN A 124 -34.62 29.98 22.88
CA GLN A 124 -34.80 31.19 22.05
C GLN A 124 -35.53 32.31 22.79
N SER A 125 -36.43 31.95 23.71
CA SER A 125 -37.24 32.90 24.47
C SER A 125 -36.55 33.42 25.73
N GLU A 126 -35.48 32.78 26.21
CA GLU A 126 -34.87 33.09 27.49
C GLU A 126 -34.21 34.48 27.51
N ILE A 127 -33.49 34.84 26.45
CA ILE A 127 -32.84 36.15 26.35
C ILE A 127 -33.88 37.28 26.31
N PRO A 128 -34.92 37.23 25.46
CA PRO A 128 -36.03 38.19 25.53
C PRO A 128 -36.72 38.24 26.89
N VAL A 129 -36.97 37.08 27.53
CA VAL A 129 -37.60 37.01 28.84
C VAL A 129 -36.74 37.69 29.91
N ALA A 130 -35.44 37.36 29.97
CA ALA A 130 -34.51 37.99 30.89
C ALA A 130 -34.40 39.50 30.65
N LYS A 131 -34.34 39.94 29.39
CA LYS A 131 -34.34 41.37 29.03
C LYS A 131 -35.63 42.05 29.48
N ASN A 132 -36.78 41.42 29.30
CA ASN A 132 -38.06 41.97 29.72
C ASN A 132 -38.12 42.05 31.26
N GLN A 133 -37.69 41.01 31.97
CA GLN A 133 -37.61 41.01 33.43
C GLN A 133 -36.69 42.11 33.97
N MET A 134 -35.49 42.27 33.38
CA MET A 134 -34.57 43.35 33.73
C MET A 134 -35.15 44.74 33.41
N SER A 135 -35.89 44.86 32.30
CA SER A 135 -36.53 46.13 31.92
C SER A 135 -37.67 46.49 32.85
N LEU A 136 -38.50 45.50 33.24
CA LEU A 136 -39.57 45.65 34.23
C LEU A 136 -38.99 46.03 35.59
N TYR A 137 -37.90 45.38 36.01
CA TYR A 137 -37.20 45.75 37.23
C TYR A 137 -36.75 47.22 37.19
N ALA A 138 -36.10 47.63 36.10
CA ALA A 138 -35.65 49.01 35.93
C ALA A 138 -36.81 50.02 35.80
N SER A 139 -37.96 49.64 35.25
CA SER A 139 -39.13 50.52 35.15
C SER A 139 -39.86 50.67 36.49
N VAL A 140 -39.97 49.58 37.27
CA VAL A 140 -40.62 49.59 38.58
C VAL A 140 -39.76 50.35 39.60
N THR A 141 -38.46 50.08 39.62
CA THR A 141 -37.56 50.68 40.62
C THR A 141 -36.95 52.01 40.17
N GLY A 142 -36.89 52.26 38.87
CA GLY A 142 -36.15 53.40 38.31
C GLY A 142 -34.62 53.28 38.45
N ILE A 143 -34.10 52.18 39.01
CA ILE A 143 -32.69 52.00 39.37
C ILE A 143 -31.87 51.52 38.17
N ARG A 144 -30.71 52.14 37.97
CA ARG A 144 -29.60 51.62 37.16
C ARG A 144 -28.44 51.26 38.06
N TRP A 145 -28.08 49.99 38.07
CA TRP A 145 -26.97 49.45 38.85
C TRP A 145 -25.61 49.82 38.22
N ASP A 146 -24.65 50.17 39.08
CA ASP A 146 -23.24 50.32 38.73
C ASP A 146 -22.50 49.05 39.15
N PHE A 147 -21.92 48.36 38.16
CA PHE A 147 -21.21 47.09 38.35
C PHE A 147 -19.69 47.25 38.42
N SER A 148 -19.18 48.48 38.52
CA SER A 148 -17.74 48.75 38.51
C SER A 148 -17.02 48.47 39.84
N GLY A 149 -17.76 48.20 40.92
CA GLY A 149 -17.21 47.97 42.26
C GLY A 149 -17.92 46.85 43.04
N SER A 150 -17.43 46.55 44.24
CA SER A 150 -17.96 45.48 45.12
C SER A 150 -19.13 45.90 46.00
N GLN A 151 -19.63 47.14 45.86
CA GLN A 151 -20.69 47.72 46.69
C GLN A 151 -22.01 47.77 45.92
N ILE A 152 -23.13 47.74 46.64
CA ILE A 152 -24.46 47.86 46.05
C ILE A 152 -24.68 49.35 45.73
N ALA A 153 -24.35 49.75 44.50
CA ALA A 153 -24.38 51.14 44.06
C ALA A 153 -25.18 51.33 42.78
N GLY A 154 -25.91 52.44 42.67
CA GLY A 154 -26.73 52.73 41.51
C GLY A 154 -27.21 54.17 41.45
N ALA A 155 -27.88 54.51 40.36
CA ALA A 155 -28.49 55.82 40.13
C ALA A 155 -29.93 55.66 39.61
N LYS A 156 -30.82 56.57 40.01
CA LYS A 156 -32.20 56.62 39.52
C LYS A 156 -32.35 57.46 38.25
N GLN A 157 -33.50 57.37 37.57
CA GLN A 157 -33.83 58.16 36.36
C GLN A 157 -33.61 59.67 36.51
N ARG A 158 -33.73 60.21 37.73
CA ARG A 158 -33.18 61.51 38.14
C ARG A 158 -32.05 61.25 39.14
N ILE A 159 -30.92 61.91 38.96
CA ILE A 159 -29.55 61.50 39.35
C ILE A 159 -29.33 61.49 40.88
N VAL A 160 -30.05 60.66 41.64
CA VAL A 160 -29.76 60.40 43.05
C VAL A 160 -28.93 59.12 43.10
N ARG A 161 -27.63 59.28 43.37
CA ARG A 161 -26.72 58.17 43.61
C ARG A 161 -26.95 57.61 45.01
N PHE A 162 -26.92 56.29 45.13
CA PHE A 162 -26.97 55.62 46.43
C PHE A 162 -25.92 54.52 46.50
N GLN A 163 -25.57 54.17 47.73
CA GLN A 163 -24.58 53.16 48.05
C GLN A 163 -25.01 52.47 49.33
N ILE A 164 -25.09 51.15 49.31
CA ILE A 164 -25.44 50.31 50.46
C ILE A 164 -24.26 49.37 50.71
N ASP A 165 -23.86 49.24 51.97
CA ASP A 165 -22.81 48.32 52.38
C ASP A 165 -23.28 46.86 52.18
N PRO A 166 -22.56 46.03 51.41
CA PRO A 166 -22.90 44.61 51.23
C PRO A 166 -22.99 43.81 52.53
N ALA A 167 -22.36 44.26 53.63
CA ALA A 167 -22.46 43.62 54.93
C ALA A 167 -23.80 43.87 55.65
N THR A 168 -24.65 44.73 55.10
CA THR A 168 -25.99 45.03 55.64
C THR A 168 -26.91 43.82 55.46
N ASP A 169 -27.76 43.54 56.45
CA ASP A 169 -28.75 42.47 56.34
C ASP A 169 -29.68 42.67 55.13
N HIS A 170 -30.08 41.57 54.48
CA HIS A 170 -30.86 41.60 53.24
C HIS A 170 -32.21 42.31 53.42
N PHE A 171 -32.86 42.13 54.57
CA PHE A 171 -34.15 42.77 54.84
C PHE A 171 -33.96 44.28 55.04
N THR A 172 -32.95 44.69 55.80
CA THR A 172 -32.61 46.11 56.01
C THR A 172 -32.19 46.78 54.70
N ALA A 173 -31.39 46.12 53.88
CA ALA A 173 -30.96 46.63 52.58
C ALA A 173 -32.13 46.75 51.58
N ALA A 174 -33.04 45.79 51.57
CA ALA A 174 -34.24 45.83 50.72
C ALA A 174 -35.19 46.96 51.12
N ASN A 175 -35.47 47.14 52.41
CA ASN A 175 -36.31 48.25 52.89
C ASN A 175 -35.65 49.59 52.56
N ALA A 176 -34.35 49.74 52.80
CA ALA A 176 -33.62 50.97 52.45
C ALA A 176 -33.63 51.27 50.94
N LEU A 177 -33.75 50.26 50.07
CA LEU A 177 -33.95 50.45 48.64
C LEU A 177 -35.38 50.89 48.31
N TRP A 178 -36.39 50.28 48.93
CA TRP A 178 -37.79 50.65 48.72
C TRP A 178 -38.11 52.05 49.26
N ASP A 179 -37.64 52.41 50.46
CA ASP A 179 -37.78 53.75 51.02
C ASP A 179 -37.22 54.80 50.06
N LYS A 180 -36.03 54.53 49.50
CA LYS A 180 -35.46 55.37 48.45
C LYS A 180 -36.41 55.45 47.26
N ILE A 181 -36.90 54.33 46.74
CA ILE A 181 -37.77 54.31 45.56
C ILE A 181 -39.01 55.20 45.80
N ASP A 182 -39.69 55.04 46.94
CA ASP A 182 -40.88 55.81 47.31
C ASP A 182 -40.59 57.33 47.39
N GLU A 183 -39.50 57.74 48.06
CA GLU A 183 -39.05 59.15 48.11
C GLU A 183 -38.90 59.76 46.70
N ALA A 184 -38.43 58.97 45.74
CA ALA A 184 -38.20 59.47 44.38
C ALA A 184 -39.48 59.55 43.52
N PHE A 185 -40.56 58.86 43.89
CA PHE A 185 -41.86 58.98 43.23
C PHE A 185 -42.69 60.11 43.86
N ASP A 186 -42.59 60.32 45.17
CA ASP A 186 -43.23 61.45 45.87
C ASP A 186 -42.72 62.81 45.33
N ASP A 187 -41.42 62.93 45.03
CA ASP A 187 -40.81 64.12 44.41
C ASP A 187 -41.34 64.43 42.99
N ILE A 188 -41.92 63.44 42.29
CA ILE A 188 -42.44 63.61 40.92
C ILE A 188 -43.90 64.09 40.96
N ASP A 189 -44.70 63.59 41.90
CA ASP A 189 -46.11 64.01 42.08
C ASP A 189 -46.23 65.39 42.75
N SER A 190 -45.19 65.89 43.42
CA SER A 190 -45.15 67.25 43.98
C SER A 190 -44.80 68.35 42.96
N ASP A 191 -44.33 67.99 41.76
CA ASP A 191 -43.85 68.91 40.71
C ASP A 191 -44.81 69.00 39.49
N LEU A 192 -46.01 68.41 39.58
CA LEU A 192 -47.11 68.45 38.59
C LEU A 192 -48.24 69.38 39.06
#